data_AF-A0A5N5WR56-F1
#
_entry.id   AF-A0A5N5WR56-F1
#
_cell.length_a   1.000
_cell.length_b   1.000
_cell.length_c   1.000
_cell.angle_alpha   90.00
_cell.angle_beta   90.00
_cell.angle_gamma   90.00
#
_symmetry.space_group_name_H-M   'P 1'
#
loop_
_entity.id
_entity.type
_entity.pdbx_description
1 polymer ?
#
loop_
_entity_poly.entity_id
_entity_poly.type
_entity_poly.pdbx_seq_one_letter_code
_entity_poly.pdbx_strand_id
1 'polypeptide(L)'
;MTTEVSITINNLGYVTCRHVNLANTNATEIPLDHIRKSPPIYLFVFQDPSELQKVFESTTSESTEKRNGIRKLRLKILYTISFVQLTPEERNGGIDRPNLSMLVQTWRSACRAIPRDHEIQEIIFDMSCEQQVGIRQMLARLLQHIVNTLCLRARGAIHCQVKGCGNEKKVLLENSMVGV
;
A
#
# COMPACT_ATOMS: atom_id res chain seq x y z
N MET A 1 19.01 0.52 9.04
CA MET A 1 17.70 0.60 9.72
C MET A 1 16.68 1.16 8.73
N THR A 2 15.51 0.56 8.59
CA THR A 2 14.45 1.05 7.70
C THR A 2 13.59 2.08 8.44
N THR A 3 13.34 3.22 7.82
CA THR A 3 12.52 4.29 8.39
C THR A 3 11.13 4.26 7.77
N GLU A 4 10.11 4.02 8.58
CA GLU A 4 8.72 4.05 8.12
C GLU A 4 8.21 5.50 8.03
N VAL A 5 7.62 5.83 6.88
CA VAL A 5 7.14 7.17 6.56
C VAL A 5 5.70 7.07 6.06
N SER A 6 4.79 7.86 6.62
CA SER A 6 3.48 8.11 6.01
C SER A 6 3.59 9.30 5.06
N ILE A 7 3.00 9.16 3.87
CA ILE A 7 2.83 10.25 2.92
C ILE A 7 1.35 10.61 2.90
N THR A 8 1.06 11.90 2.91
CA THR A 8 -0.26 12.46 2.60
C THR A 8 -0.13 13.55 1.55
N ILE A 9 -1.09 13.61 0.62
CA ILE A 9 -1.18 14.71 -0.35
C ILE A 9 -2.49 15.46 -0.16
N ASN A 10 -2.40 16.76 0.12
CA ASN A 10 -3.59 17.59 0.22
C ASN A 10 -4.17 17.91 -1.17
N ASN A 11 -5.38 18.46 -1.21
CA ASN A 11 -6.08 18.78 -2.47
C ASN A 11 -5.37 19.83 -3.34
N LEU A 12 -4.36 20.51 -2.79
CA LEU A 12 -3.52 21.48 -3.48
C LEU A 12 -2.22 20.85 -4.02
N GLY A 13 -2.04 19.53 -3.86
CA GLY A 13 -0.87 18.79 -4.36
C GLY A 13 0.36 18.85 -3.45
N TYR A 14 0.26 19.46 -2.26
CA TYR A 14 1.36 19.49 -1.30
C TYR A 14 1.51 18.14 -0.63
N VAL A 15 2.74 17.63 -0.65
CA VAL A 15 3.11 16.32 -0.10
C VAL A 15 3.78 16.50 1.24
N THR A 16 3.19 15.92 2.27
CA THR A 16 3.76 15.90 3.62
C THR A 16 4.24 14.48 3.93
N CYS A 17 5.48 14.36 4.41
CA CYS A 17 6.10 13.09 4.81
C CYS A 17 6.33 13.10 6.33
N ARG A 18 5.81 12.10 7.05
CA ARG A 18 5.93 12.01 8.51
C ARG A 18 6.43 10.64 8.94
N HIS A 19 7.24 10.58 9.99
CA HIS A 19 7.59 9.30 10.60
C HIS A 19 6.35 8.59 11.19
N VAL A 20 6.25 7.28 11.00
CA VAL A 20 5.11 6.47 11.48
C VAL A 20 5.14 6.24 13.01
N ASN A 21 6.24 6.55 13.69
CA ASN A 21 6.39 6.34 15.13
C ASN A 21 5.95 7.57 15.94
N LEU A 22 4.78 7.48 16.59
CA LEU A 22 4.24 8.47 17.54
C LEU A 22 4.32 7.93 18.98
N ALA A 23 5.34 8.34 19.73
CA ALA A 23 5.14 8.69 21.14
C ALA A 23 4.84 10.19 21.30
N ASN A 24 4.88 10.97 20.22
CA ASN A 24 4.66 12.41 20.22
C ASN A 24 3.79 12.82 19.03
N THR A 25 2.76 13.61 19.31
CA THR A 25 1.94 14.39 18.36
C THR A 25 2.77 15.40 17.54
N ASN A 26 4.06 15.57 17.87
CA ASN A 26 5.04 16.34 17.12
C ASN A 26 5.71 15.48 16.04
N ALA A 27 4.92 14.83 15.18
CA ALA A 27 5.48 14.06 14.06
C ALA A 27 6.38 14.98 13.21
N THR A 28 7.70 14.82 13.31
CA THR A 28 8.66 15.63 12.59
C THR A 28 8.47 15.42 11.09
N GLU A 29 8.15 16.49 10.37
CA GLU A 29 8.10 16.47 8.93
C GLU A 29 9.50 16.15 8.39
N ILE A 30 9.59 15.17 7.51
CA ILE A 30 10.86 14.77 6.89
C ILE A 30 11.08 15.70 5.69
N PRO A 31 12.15 16.52 5.69
CA PRO A 31 12.48 17.33 4.53
C PRO A 31 12.71 16.44 3.32
N LEU A 32 12.15 16.84 2.20
CA LEU A 32 12.07 16.03 0.99
C LEU A 32 13.45 15.75 0.40
N ASP A 33 14.40 16.67 0.64
CA ASP A 33 15.81 16.52 0.27
C ASP A 33 16.51 15.36 0.98
N HIS A 34 16.02 14.93 2.15
CA HIS A 34 16.56 13.77 2.85
C HIS A 34 16.08 12.46 2.23
N ILE A 35 14.83 12.43 1.75
CA ILE A 35 14.28 11.29 1.00
C ILE A 35 15.05 11.07 -0.30
N ARG A 36 15.42 12.17 -0.98
CA ARG A 36 16.21 12.16 -2.21
C ARG A 36 17.61 11.56 -2.04
N LYS A 37 18.30 11.86 -0.92
CA LYS A 37 19.70 11.47 -0.70
C LYS A 37 19.88 9.99 -0.35
N SER A 38 18.85 9.33 0.18
CA SER A 38 18.90 7.91 0.54
C SER A 38 17.57 7.16 0.30
N PRO A 39 17.12 7.01 -0.96
CA PRO A 39 15.84 6.38 -1.30
C PRO A 39 15.59 4.97 -0.71
N PRO A 40 16.57 4.04 -0.63
CA PRO A 40 16.30 2.67 -0.17
C PRO A 40 16.09 2.53 1.35
N ILE A 41 16.27 3.61 2.12
CA ILE A 41 16.12 3.61 3.59
C ILE A 41 14.65 3.79 4.00
N TYR A 42 13.85 4.45 3.16
CA TYR A 42 12.47 4.80 3.50
C TYR A 42 11.47 3.74 3.02
N LEU A 43 10.57 3.35 3.92
CA LEU A 43 9.42 2.49 3.65
C LEU A 43 8.15 3.33 3.74
N PHE A 44 7.48 3.54 2.62
CA PHE A 44 6.30 4.39 2.54
C PHE A 44 5.04 3.60 2.88
N VAL A 45 4.36 3.99 3.94
CA VAL A 45 3.19 3.28 4.48
C VAL A 45 1.91 3.96 4.03
N PHE A 46 1.06 3.21 3.32
CA PHE A 46 -0.25 3.64 2.87
C PHE A 46 -1.34 2.83 3.56
N GLN A 47 -2.25 3.54 4.23
CA GLN A 47 -3.40 2.96 4.93
C GLN A 47 -4.71 3.17 4.15
N ASP A 48 -4.81 4.33 3.49
CA ASP A 48 -5.90 4.68 2.59
C ASP A 48 -5.41 4.57 1.12
N PRO A 49 -6.06 3.75 0.28
CA PRO A 49 -5.73 3.67 -1.14
C PRO A 49 -5.88 5.01 -1.86
N SER A 50 -6.78 5.90 -1.41
CA SER A 50 -7.00 7.22 -2.01
C SER A 50 -5.75 8.10 -1.90
N GLU A 51 -5.01 8.00 -0.80
CA GLU A 51 -3.75 8.73 -0.62
C GLU A 51 -2.65 8.19 -1.55
N LEU A 52 -2.59 6.86 -1.75
CA LEU A 52 -1.69 6.27 -2.75
C LEU A 52 -2.03 6.80 -4.15
N GLN A 53 -3.31 6.83 -4.50
CA GLN A 53 -3.78 7.33 -5.80
C GLN A 53 -3.37 8.80 -6.01
N LYS A 54 -3.66 9.67 -5.04
CA LYS A 54 -3.26 11.09 -5.10
C LYS A 54 -1.75 11.28 -5.26
N VAL A 55 -0.94 10.44 -4.58
CA VAL A 55 0.53 10.46 -4.71
C VAL A 55 1.01 10.27 -6.13
N PHE A 56 0.40 9.36 -6.87
CA PHE A 56 0.85 9.04 -8.21
C PHE A 56 0.14 9.83 -9.31
N GLU A 57 -1.08 10.32 -9.07
CA GLU A 57 -1.82 11.18 -10.02
C GLU A 57 -1.40 12.65 -9.99
N SER A 58 -0.84 13.13 -8.88
CA SER A 58 -0.40 14.53 -8.79
C SER A 58 0.62 14.85 -9.88
N THR A 59 0.36 15.92 -10.63
CA THR A 59 1.16 16.37 -11.79
C THR A 59 2.08 17.53 -11.46
N THR A 60 2.15 17.96 -10.19
CA THR A 60 3.06 19.05 -9.80
C THR A 60 4.52 18.59 -9.94
N SER A 61 5.43 19.50 -10.31
CA SER A 61 6.86 19.18 -10.43
C SER A 61 7.42 18.62 -9.12
N GLU A 62 7.00 19.20 -7.99
CA GLU A 62 7.41 18.79 -6.65
C GLU A 62 6.91 17.38 -6.28
N SER A 63 5.68 17.00 -6.66
CA SER A 63 5.16 15.63 -6.43
C SER A 63 5.78 14.61 -7.37
N THR A 64 6.11 15.02 -8.60
CA THR A 64 6.75 14.18 -9.62
C THR A 64 8.15 13.72 -9.19
N GLU A 65 8.94 14.60 -8.58
CA GLU A 65 10.27 14.22 -8.08
C GLU A 65 10.17 13.33 -6.84
N LYS A 66 9.16 13.56 -5.98
CA LYS A 66 8.94 12.75 -4.77
C LYS A 66 8.50 11.32 -5.10
N ARG A 67 7.56 11.13 -6.03
CA ARG A 67 7.13 9.79 -6.48
C ARG A 67 8.29 9.02 -7.12
N ASN A 68 9.18 9.71 -7.82
CA ASN A 68 10.36 9.09 -8.44
C ASN A 68 11.38 8.62 -7.39
N GLY A 69 11.31 9.06 -6.14
CA GLY A 69 12.14 8.56 -5.04
C GLY A 69 11.57 7.34 -4.31
N ILE A 70 10.32 6.94 -4.60
CA ILE A 70 9.69 5.81 -3.90
C ILE A 70 10.31 4.51 -4.39
N ARG A 71 10.91 3.76 -3.46
CA ARG A 71 11.50 2.43 -3.71
C ARG A 71 10.77 1.30 -2.97
N LYS A 72 10.21 1.58 -1.80
CA LYS A 72 9.61 0.57 -0.93
C LYS A 72 8.24 1.03 -0.44
N LEU A 73 7.24 0.16 -0.58
CA LEU A 73 5.87 0.41 -0.17
C LEU A 73 5.44 -0.58 0.92
N ARG A 74 4.63 -0.11 1.86
CA ARG A 74 3.84 -0.94 2.77
C ARG A 74 2.37 -0.56 2.65
N LEU A 75 1.55 -1.48 2.18
CA LEU A 75 0.13 -1.28 1.95
C LEU A 75 -0.65 -1.98 3.06
N LYS A 76 -1.37 -1.25 3.92
CA LYS A 76 -2.25 -1.83 4.94
C LYS A 76 -3.60 -2.17 4.34
N ILE A 77 -3.67 -3.31 3.66
CA ILE A 77 -4.80 -3.70 2.81
C ILE A 77 -6.12 -3.72 3.57
N LEU A 78 -6.13 -4.15 4.84
CA LEU A 78 -7.35 -4.32 5.65
C LEU A 78 -7.65 -3.15 6.60
N TYR A 79 -6.87 -2.08 6.55
CA TYR A 79 -6.99 -0.99 7.52
C TYR A 79 -8.36 -0.32 7.47
N THR A 80 -8.84 0.03 6.27
CA THR A 80 -10.11 0.76 6.08
C THR A 80 -11.32 -0.04 6.55
N ILE A 81 -11.30 -1.37 6.44
CA ILE A 81 -12.40 -2.22 6.92
C ILE A 81 -12.31 -2.56 8.40
N SER A 82 -11.18 -2.26 9.06
CA SER A 82 -11.00 -2.55 10.50
C SER A 82 -11.98 -1.77 11.37
N PHE A 83 -12.48 -0.62 10.90
CA PHE A 83 -13.39 0.27 11.61
C PHE A 83 -14.85 0.17 11.14
N VAL A 84 -15.15 -0.69 10.16
CA VAL A 84 -16.48 -0.81 9.56
C VAL A 84 -17.13 -2.12 9.99
N GLN A 85 -18.45 -2.11 10.23
CA GLN A 85 -19.18 -3.32 10.57
C GLN A 85 -19.36 -4.21 9.33
N LEU A 86 -18.57 -5.28 9.26
CA LEU A 86 -18.71 -6.29 8.21
C LEU A 86 -19.95 -7.16 8.43
N THR A 87 -20.66 -7.44 7.34
CA THR A 87 -21.74 -8.43 7.30
C THR A 87 -21.21 -9.84 7.57
N PRO A 88 -22.05 -10.79 8.03
CA PRO A 88 -21.64 -12.19 8.20
C PRO A 88 -21.04 -12.80 6.93
N GLU A 89 -21.59 -12.47 5.75
CA GLU A 89 -21.08 -12.93 4.47
C GLU A 89 -19.69 -12.36 4.18
N GLU A 90 -19.46 -11.07 4.45
CA GLU A 90 -18.14 -10.45 4.27
C GLU A 90 -17.09 -11.08 5.19
N ARG A 91 -17.45 -11.35 6.45
CA ARG A 91 -16.57 -12.06 7.40
C ARG A 91 -16.18 -13.45 6.88
N ASN A 92 -17.07 -14.09 6.13
CA ASN A 92 -16.88 -15.41 5.54
C ASN A 92 -16.30 -15.40 4.11
N GLY A 93 -15.91 -14.23 3.58
CA GLY A 93 -15.28 -14.15 2.26
C GLY A 93 -16.18 -13.72 1.11
N GLY A 94 -17.42 -13.31 1.38
CA GLY A 94 -18.36 -12.80 0.39
C GLY A 94 -17.93 -11.44 -0.15
N ILE A 95 -17.44 -11.40 -1.39
CA ILE A 95 -16.86 -10.20 -2.02
C ILE A 95 -17.89 -9.27 -2.64
N ASP A 96 -19.09 -9.75 -2.94
CA ASP A 96 -20.16 -9.00 -3.62
C ASP A 96 -20.97 -8.11 -2.66
N ARG A 97 -20.29 -7.66 -1.60
CA ARG A 97 -20.86 -6.87 -0.50
C ARG A 97 -20.16 -5.51 -0.43
N PRO A 98 -20.83 -4.46 0.08
CA PRO A 98 -20.40 -3.08 -0.14
C PRO A 98 -19.01 -2.77 0.41
N ASN A 99 -18.59 -3.37 1.53
CA ASN A 99 -17.31 -3.01 2.14
C ASN A 99 -16.14 -3.71 1.43
N LEU A 100 -16.27 -5.01 1.17
CA LEU A 100 -15.19 -5.77 0.53
C LEU A 100 -15.05 -5.49 -0.97
N SER A 101 -16.16 -5.27 -1.69
CA SER A 101 -16.11 -4.85 -3.09
C SER A 101 -15.45 -3.49 -3.25
N MET A 102 -15.84 -2.51 -2.42
CA MET A 102 -15.23 -1.18 -2.39
C MET A 102 -13.74 -1.26 -2.04
N LEU A 103 -13.36 -2.08 -1.07
CA LEU A 103 -11.96 -2.30 -0.70
C LEU A 103 -11.12 -2.78 -1.90
N VAL A 104 -11.61 -3.80 -2.60
CA VAL A 104 -10.93 -4.34 -3.79
C VAL A 104 -10.83 -3.28 -4.87
N GLN A 105 -11.93 -2.59 -5.16
CA GLN A 105 -11.96 -1.60 -6.24
C GLN A 105 -11.02 -0.43 -5.97
N THR A 106 -11.02 0.11 -4.76
CA THR A 106 -10.18 1.26 -4.37
C THR A 106 -8.70 0.92 -4.41
N TRP A 107 -8.28 -0.23 -3.87
CA TRP A 107 -6.89 -0.68 -3.98
C TRP A 107 -6.45 -0.93 -5.42
N ARG A 108 -7.30 -1.56 -6.24
CA ARG A 108 -7.00 -1.74 -7.68
C ARG A 108 -6.85 -0.42 -8.40
N SER A 109 -7.74 0.54 -8.14
CA SER A 109 -7.68 1.88 -8.74
C SER A 109 -6.39 2.60 -8.35
N ALA A 110 -6.05 2.61 -7.06
CA ALA A 110 -4.86 3.26 -6.54
C ALA A 110 -3.56 2.67 -7.12
N CYS A 111 -3.46 1.34 -7.24
CA CYS A 111 -2.28 0.72 -7.84
C CYS A 111 -2.18 0.99 -9.35
N ARG A 112 -3.29 1.24 -10.06
CA ARG A 112 -3.26 1.67 -11.47
C ARG A 112 -2.81 3.12 -11.66
N ALA A 113 -2.81 3.95 -10.62
CA ALA A 113 -2.24 5.29 -10.70
C ALA A 113 -0.71 5.26 -10.77
N ILE A 114 -0.06 4.21 -10.26
CA ILE A 114 1.40 4.08 -10.27
C ILE A 114 1.92 4.06 -11.72
N PRO A 115 2.79 4.99 -12.14
CA PRO A 115 3.17 5.17 -13.54
C PRO A 115 3.96 3.96 -14.09
N ARG A 116 4.06 3.90 -15.41
CA ARG A 116 5.00 2.99 -16.09
C ARG A 116 6.45 3.40 -15.78
N ASP A 117 7.35 2.44 -15.91
CA ASP A 117 8.79 2.57 -15.65
C ASP A 117 9.10 3.04 -14.22
N HIS A 118 8.22 2.72 -13.27
CA HIS A 118 8.43 3.06 -11.87
C HIS A 118 9.61 2.27 -11.28
N GLU A 119 10.25 2.84 -10.26
CA GLU A 119 11.44 2.27 -9.64
C GLU A 119 11.17 1.59 -8.29
N ILE A 120 9.89 1.28 -7.99
CA ILE A 120 9.52 0.47 -6.82
C ILE A 120 10.19 -0.92 -6.91
N GLN A 121 10.87 -1.30 -5.83
CA GLN A 121 11.64 -2.54 -5.70
C GLN A 121 11.04 -3.49 -4.65
N GLU A 122 10.32 -2.97 -3.65
CA GLU A 122 9.77 -3.77 -2.56
C GLU A 122 8.35 -3.34 -2.22
N ILE A 123 7.45 -4.31 -2.04
CA ILE A 123 6.09 -4.10 -1.59
C ILE A 123 5.77 -5.06 -0.45
N ILE A 124 5.38 -4.50 0.68
CA ILE A 124 4.92 -5.23 1.86
C ILE A 124 3.41 -5.09 1.95
N PHE A 125 2.70 -6.19 1.78
CA PHE A 125 1.27 -6.26 2.01
C PHE A 125 0.99 -6.57 3.48
N ASP A 126 0.51 -5.58 4.21
CA ASP A 126 0.18 -5.71 5.61
C ASP A 126 -1.31 -6.08 5.76
N MET A 127 -1.52 -7.30 6.23
CA MET A 127 -2.82 -7.95 6.46
C MET A 127 -3.30 -7.81 7.90
N SER A 128 -2.66 -6.95 8.72
CA SER A 128 -3.12 -6.68 10.09
C SER A 128 -4.54 -6.12 10.04
N CYS A 129 -5.45 -6.76 10.77
CA CYS A 129 -6.83 -6.35 10.88
C CYS A 129 -7.32 -6.64 12.30
N GLU A 130 -8.00 -5.65 12.89
CA GLU A 130 -8.60 -5.78 14.23
C GLU A 130 -9.79 -6.76 14.24
N GLN A 131 -10.33 -7.08 13.07
CA GLN A 131 -11.45 -8.01 12.91
C GLN A 131 -10.96 -9.37 12.39
N GLN A 132 -11.55 -10.45 12.90
CA GLN A 132 -11.32 -11.78 12.33
C GLN A 132 -12.08 -11.91 11.00
N VAL A 133 -11.34 -11.86 9.90
CA VAL A 133 -11.90 -11.99 8.55
C VAL A 133 -11.36 -13.26 7.85
N GLY A 134 -12.29 -14.07 7.33
CA GLY A 134 -12.06 -15.34 6.61
C GLY A 134 -11.80 -15.19 5.11
N ILE A 135 -11.41 -14.00 4.64
CA ILE A 135 -11.33 -13.57 3.23
C ILE A 135 -10.11 -14.08 2.45
N ARG A 136 -9.68 -15.32 2.65
CA ARG A 136 -8.41 -15.85 2.09
C ARG A 136 -8.32 -15.76 0.56
N GLN A 137 -9.35 -16.25 -0.15
CA GLN A 137 -9.35 -16.31 -1.61
C GLN A 137 -9.48 -14.94 -2.28
N MET A 138 -10.31 -14.06 -1.70
CA MET A 138 -10.42 -12.67 -2.13
C MET A 138 -9.08 -11.97 -2.05
N LEU A 139 -8.39 -12.08 -0.90
CA LEU A 139 -7.10 -11.43 -0.69
C LEU A 139 -6.04 -11.95 -1.65
N ALA A 140 -5.97 -13.27 -1.86
CA ALA A 140 -5.08 -13.86 -2.85
C ALA A 140 -5.29 -13.24 -4.24
N ARG A 141 -6.54 -13.17 -4.72
CA ARG A 141 -6.88 -12.56 -6.03
C ARG A 141 -6.59 -11.06 -6.09
N LEU A 142 -6.82 -10.33 -5.00
CA LEU A 142 -6.50 -8.90 -4.93
C LEU A 142 -4.98 -8.69 -5.03
N LEU A 143 -4.21 -9.41 -4.22
CA LEU A 143 -2.75 -9.32 -4.21
C LEU A 143 -2.15 -9.70 -5.55
N GLN A 144 -2.59 -10.82 -6.14
CA GLN A 144 -2.16 -11.23 -7.47
C GLN A 144 -2.43 -10.14 -8.52
N HIS A 145 -3.62 -9.51 -8.49
CA HIS A 145 -3.94 -8.42 -9.41
C HIS A 145 -3.04 -7.20 -9.22
N ILE A 146 -2.80 -6.80 -7.96
CA ILE A 146 -1.92 -5.67 -7.64
C ILE A 146 -0.50 -5.96 -8.12
N VAL A 147 0.06 -7.12 -7.75
CA VAL A 147 1.42 -7.52 -8.12
C VAL A 147 1.57 -7.56 -9.64
N ASN A 148 0.65 -8.20 -10.36
CA ASN A 148 0.69 -8.24 -11.83
C ASN A 148 0.67 -6.83 -12.44
N THR A 149 -0.20 -5.96 -11.93
CA THR A 149 -0.31 -4.58 -12.42
C THR A 149 0.99 -3.80 -12.24
N LEU A 150 1.66 -3.99 -11.11
CA LEU A 150 2.89 -3.27 -10.78
C LEU A 150 4.09 -3.87 -11.50
N CYS A 151 4.26 -5.18 -11.52
CA CYS A 151 5.36 -5.83 -12.24
C CYS A 151 5.32 -5.51 -13.75
N LEU A 152 4.15 -5.48 -14.38
CA LEU A 152 4.01 -5.11 -15.81
C LEU A 152 4.40 -3.65 -16.11
N ARG A 153 4.49 -2.81 -15.08
CA ARG A 153 4.80 -1.38 -15.18
C ARG A 153 6.16 -1.03 -14.57
N ALA A 154 6.84 -1.99 -13.98
CA ALA A 154 8.08 -1.75 -13.27
C ALA A 154 9.26 -1.65 -14.22
N ARG A 155 10.23 -0.81 -13.85
CA ARG A 155 11.53 -0.76 -14.53
C ARG A 155 12.38 -2.01 -14.24
N GLY A 156 12.10 -2.74 -13.17
CA GLY A 156 12.86 -3.91 -12.75
C GLY A 156 12.05 -4.85 -11.85
N ALA A 157 12.71 -5.85 -11.27
CA ALA A 157 12.05 -6.84 -10.43
C ALA A 157 11.48 -6.20 -9.14
N ILE A 158 10.27 -6.61 -8.78
CA ILE A 158 9.62 -6.24 -7.52
C ILE A 158 9.67 -7.43 -6.57
N HIS A 159 10.14 -7.18 -5.35
CA HIS A 159 10.03 -8.13 -4.25
C HIS A 159 8.74 -7.89 -3.45
N CYS A 160 7.93 -8.94 -3.30
CA CYS A 160 6.67 -8.88 -2.55
C CYS A 160 6.76 -9.69 -1.26
N GLN A 161 6.23 -9.15 -0.17
CA GLN A 161 6.16 -9.81 1.14
C GLN A 161 4.79 -9.62 1.77
N VAL A 162 4.38 -10.58 2.61
CA VAL A 162 3.16 -10.45 3.42
C VAL A 162 3.50 -10.37 4.92
N LYS A 163 2.86 -9.43 5.62
CA LYS A 163 2.96 -9.25 7.08
C LYS A 163 1.58 -9.12 7.72
N GLY A 164 1.52 -9.15 9.04
CA GLY A 164 0.27 -8.87 9.78
C GLY A 164 -0.76 -9.99 9.78
N CYS A 165 -0.38 -11.21 9.40
CA CYS A 165 -1.24 -12.39 9.50
C CYS A 165 -0.44 -13.62 9.97
N GLY A 166 -1.15 -14.66 10.44
CA GLY A 166 -0.54 -15.91 10.87
C GLY A 166 0.19 -16.64 9.73
N ASN A 167 1.19 -17.46 10.08
CA ASN A 167 2.11 -18.09 9.13
C ASN A 167 1.41 -18.87 8.00
N GLU A 168 0.36 -19.63 8.30
CA GLU A 168 -0.40 -20.35 7.27
C GLU A 168 -1.01 -19.44 6.21
N LYS A 169 -1.64 -18.33 6.65
CA LYS A 169 -2.23 -17.34 5.74
C LYS A 169 -1.13 -16.63 4.95
N LYS A 170 -0.01 -16.31 5.61
CA LYS A 170 1.15 -15.67 4.97
C LYS A 170 1.66 -16.51 3.79
N VAL A 171 1.98 -17.78 4.03
CA VAL A 171 2.51 -18.69 2.98
C VAL A 171 1.52 -18.82 1.82
N LEU A 172 0.22 -18.96 2.11
CA LEU A 172 -0.81 -19.04 1.08
C LEU A 172 -0.85 -17.77 0.22
N LEU A 173 -0.85 -16.60 0.85
CA LEU A 173 -0.90 -15.31 0.13
C LEU A 173 0.39 -15.07 -0.66
N GLU A 174 1.56 -15.39 -0.10
CA GLU A 174 2.84 -15.30 -0.81
C GLU A 174 2.87 -16.20 -2.04
N ASN A 175 2.46 -17.47 -1.89
CA ASN A 175 2.37 -18.40 -3.02
C ASN A 175 1.38 -17.95 -4.10
N SER A 176 0.31 -17.23 -3.73
CA SER A 176 -0.65 -16.69 -4.71
C SER A 176 -0.07 -15.57 -5.58
N MET A 177 1.05 -14.97 -5.17
CA MET A 177 1.78 -13.96 -5.92
C MET A 177 2.92 -14.56 -6.76
N VAL A 178 3.29 -15.83 -6.54
CA VAL A 178 4.35 -16.53 -7.26
C VAL A 178 3.78 -17.03 -8.60
N GLY A 179 4.05 -16.28 -9.66
CA GLY A 179 3.60 -16.58 -11.03
C GLY A 179 3.84 -15.41 -12.01
N VAL A 180 4.72 -14.49 -11.62
CA VAL A 180 5.14 -13.31 -12.39
C VAL A 180 6.64 -13.37 -12.58
#